data_AF-A0A439RCX0-F1
#
_entry.id   AF-A0A439RCX0-F1
#
_cell.length_a   1.000
_cell.length_b   1.000
_cell.length_c   1.000
_cell.angle_alpha   90.00
_cell.angle_beta   90.00
_cell.angle_gamma   90.00
#
_symmetry.space_group_name_H-M   'P 1'
#
loop_
_entity.id
_entity.type
_entity.pdbx_description
1 polymer ?
#
loop_
_entity_poly.entity_id
_entity_poly.type
_entity_poly.pdbx_seq_one_letter_code
_entity_poly.pdbx_strand_id
1 'polypeptide(L)'
;SDLQQRLNRKSVTPKIQQQYPAFMRCYDVLQIGDEDLRARSFRERRRRLEAFVQTLDPSRFDLSPLVEFTDWQALEELRRKPLHPVIEGVMLKRWDSPYLTGRPKGPWFKWKRDPHTVDAVLMYAQRGHGKRSSFYSDYTFGVWSGPEGSEELVPVGKAYFGFTDEELRQIDKYVRDNTIERFGPVRSVRADRRQGLVLEVAFEGLNRSTRHKSGVAMRFPRISRLRWDKPAAEADRIETLQALLDS
;
A
#
# COMPACT_ATOMS: atom_id res chain seq x y z
N SER A 1 -7.00 7.74 -6.08
CA SER A 1 -7.52 8.26 -4.78
C SER A 1 -7.95 9.68 -5.01
N ASP A 2 -9.21 9.89 -5.33
CA ASP A 2 -9.70 11.15 -5.91
C ASP A 2 -9.61 12.32 -4.92
N LEU A 3 -9.65 12.04 -3.62
CA LEU A 3 -9.40 13.02 -2.57
C LEU A 3 -7.98 13.60 -2.60
N GLN A 4 -6.99 12.89 -3.14
CA GLN A 4 -5.64 13.45 -3.31
C GLN A 4 -5.64 14.68 -4.22
N GLN A 5 -6.60 14.79 -5.15
CA GLN A 5 -6.74 15.97 -6.01
C GLN A 5 -7.07 17.25 -5.22
N ARG A 6 -7.55 17.11 -3.97
CA ARG A 6 -7.85 18.21 -3.05
C ARG A 6 -6.73 18.53 -2.05
N LEU A 7 -5.79 17.60 -1.82
CA LEU A 7 -4.72 17.78 -0.83
C LEU A 7 -3.79 18.94 -1.23
N ASN A 8 -3.25 19.64 -0.23
CA ASN A 8 -2.31 20.77 -0.37
C ASN A 8 -2.83 21.98 -1.18
N ARG A 9 -4.15 22.07 -1.43
CA ARG A 9 -4.78 23.25 -2.03
C ARG A 9 -5.34 24.17 -0.96
N LYS A 10 -4.89 25.43 -0.94
CA LYS A 10 -5.43 26.46 -0.03
C LYS A 10 -6.86 26.87 -0.38
N SER A 11 -7.18 26.91 -1.67
CA SER A 11 -8.52 27.16 -2.19
C SER A 11 -8.93 26.06 -3.17
N VAL A 12 -10.18 25.61 -3.08
CA VAL A 12 -10.73 24.54 -3.91
C VAL A 12 -11.86 25.14 -4.75
N THR A 13 -11.73 25.11 -6.08
CA THR A 13 -12.73 25.71 -6.97
C THR A 13 -14.08 24.97 -6.90
N PRO A 14 -15.21 25.63 -7.20
CA PRO A 14 -16.53 24.97 -7.20
C PRO A 14 -16.58 23.70 -8.06
N LYS A 15 -15.91 23.72 -9.22
CA LYS A 15 -15.78 22.54 -10.10
C LYS A 15 -15.13 21.35 -9.39
N ILE A 16 -14.02 21.58 -8.67
CA ILE A 16 -13.33 20.50 -7.92
C ILE A 16 -14.19 20.02 -6.75
N GLN A 17 -14.89 20.93 -6.07
CA GLN A 17 -15.80 20.55 -4.97
C GLN A 17 -16.94 19.65 -5.48
N GLN A 18 -17.49 19.95 -6.65
CA GLN A 18 -18.56 19.17 -7.28
C GLN A 18 -18.05 17.84 -7.85
N GLN A 19 -16.89 17.82 -8.50
CA GLN A 19 -16.31 16.60 -9.07
C GLN A 19 -15.76 15.65 -8.00
N TYR A 20 -15.28 16.19 -6.88
CA TYR A 20 -14.64 15.43 -5.81
C TYR A 20 -15.21 15.84 -4.44
N PRO A 21 -16.48 15.50 -4.17
CA PRO A 21 -17.08 15.77 -2.87
C PRO A 21 -16.28 15.05 -1.77
N ALA A 22 -16.23 15.63 -0.59
CA ALA A 22 -15.56 15.04 0.56
C ALA A 22 -16.49 15.11 1.76
N PHE A 23 -16.44 14.05 2.55
CA PHE A 23 -17.11 13.94 3.84
C PHE A 23 -16.07 13.59 4.91
N MET A 24 -16.38 13.87 6.17
CA MET A 24 -15.53 13.54 7.30
C MET A 24 -16.15 12.40 8.10
N ARG A 25 -15.46 11.26 8.11
CA ARG A 25 -15.78 10.14 8.99
C ARG A 25 -15.07 10.27 10.32
N CYS A 26 -15.82 10.65 11.36
CA CYS A 26 -15.31 10.84 12.70
C CYS A 26 -15.08 9.49 13.40
N TYR A 27 -13.94 9.32 14.08
CA TYR A 27 -13.59 8.05 14.75
C TYR A 27 -13.04 8.22 16.19
N ASP A 28 -12.79 9.45 16.61
CA ASP A 28 -12.43 9.82 17.99
C ASP A 28 -12.76 11.30 18.21
N VAL A 29 -12.83 11.74 19.47
CA VAL A 29 -12.95 13.14 19.86
C VAL A 29 -11.90 13.44 20.93
N LEU A 30 -11.08 14.47 20.69
CA LEU A 30 -9.98 14.80 21.60
C LEU A 30 -10.32 15.97 22.53
N GLN A 31 -11.26 16.83 22.12
CA GLN A 31 -11.67 18.01 22.84
C GLN A 31 -13.08 18.41 22.41
N ILE A 32 -13.89 18.92 23.34
CA ILE A 32 -15.20 19.53 23.06
C ILE A 32 -15.26 20.86 23.82
N GLY A 33 -15.37 21.98 23.09
CA GLY A 33 -15.23 23.30 23.70
C GLY A 33 -13.88 23.44 24.41
N ASP A 34 -13.92 23.74 25.71
CA ASP A 34 -12.73 23.87 26.55
C ASP A 34 -12.34 22.57 27.28
N GLU A 35 -13.13 21.49 27.15
CA GLU A 35 -12.86 20.21 27.83
C GLU A 35 -11.91 19.34 27.00
N ASP A 36 -10.69 19.12 27.51
CA ASP A 36 -9.74 18.14 26.97
C ASP A 36 -10.11 16.71 27.38
N LEU A 37 -10.34 15.86 26.39
CA LEU A 37 -10.77 14.48 26.56
C LEU A 37 -9.64 13.47 26.37
N ARG A 38 -8.41 13.90 26.02
CA ARG A 38 -7.31 12.98 25.69
C ARG A 38 -6.96 12.02 26.82
N ALA A 39 -7.03 12.47 28.07
CA ALA A 39 -6.77 11.63 29.25
C ALA A 39 -7.89 10.63 29.55
N ARG A 40 -9.09 10.80 28.97
CA ARG A 40 -10.23 9.88 29.16
C ARG A 40 -10.03 8.61 28.35
N SER A 41 -10.58 7.49 28.82
CA SER A 41 -10.60 6.22 28.07
C SER A 41 -11.27 6.35 26.70
N PHE A 42 -10.90 5.49 25.74
CA PHE A 42 -11.54 5.46 24.41
C PHE A 42 -13.05 5.23 24.51
N ARG A 43 -13.52 4.38 25.44
CA ARG A 43 -14.96 4.20 25.74
C ARG A 43 -15.66 5.54 26.00
N GLU A 44 -15.11 6.35 26.89
CA GLU A 44 -15.73 7.64 27.25
C GLU A 44 -15.65 8.63 26.09
N ARG A 45 -14.49 8.73 25.42
CA ARG A 45 -14.36 9.59 24.23
C ARG A 45 -15.34 9.15 23.13
N ARG A 46 -15.52 7.85 22.91
CA ARG A 46 -16.46 7.32 21.92
C ARG A 46 -17.90 7.72 22.22
N ARG A 47 -18.34 7.59 23.48
CA ARG A 47 -19.67 8.04 23.92
C ARG A 47 -19.86 9.55 23.70
N ARG A 48 -18.85 10.36 24.05
CA ARG A 48 -18.89 11.81 23.83
C ARG A 48 -18.92 12.16 22.34
N LEU A 49 -18.19 11.42 21.51
CA LEU A 49 -18.19 11.57 20.05
C LEU A 49 -19.55 11.24 19.44
N GLU A 50 -20.18 10.15 19.86
CA GLU A 50 -21.51 9.72 19.39
C GLU A 50 -22.56 10.83 19.60
N ALA A 51 -22.58 11.43 20.80
CA ALA A 51 -23.45 12.56 21.08
C ALA A 51 -23.07 13.81 20.28
N PHE A 52 -21.78 14.11 20.12
CA PHE A 52 -21.32 15.28 19.38
C PHE A 52 -21.63 15.21 17.88
N VAL A 53 -21.46 14.05 17.24
CA VAL A 53 -21.72 13.92 15.81
C VAL A 53 -23.19 14.15 15.46
N GLN A 54 -24.13 13.87 16.38
CA GLN A 54 -25.55 14.17 16.18
C GLN A 54 -25.85 15.67 16.05
N THR A 55 -24.94 16.55 16.49
CA THR A 55 -25.09 18.01 16.35
C THR A 55 -24.47 18.55 15.05
N LEU A 56 -23.82 17.70 14.25
CA LEU A 56 -23.14 18.09 13.01
C LEU A 56 -24.05 17.87 11.79
N ASP A 57 -23.73 18.53 10.67
CA ASP A 57 -24.43 18.34 9.40
C ASP A 57 -24.25 16.90 8.89
N PRO A 58 -25.31 16.07 8.84
CA PRO A 58 -25.21 14.67 8.46
C PRO A 58 -24.87 14.45 6.98
N SER A 59 -24.97 15.50 6.14
CA SER A 59 -24.52 15.43 4.74
C SER A 59 -23.00 15.54 4.59
N ARG A 60 -22.30 15.99 5.65
CA ARG A 60 -20.85 16.25 5.65
C ARG A 60 -20.08 15.40 6.64
N PHE A 61 -20.74 14.95 7.71
CA PHE A 61 -20.13 14.22 8.79
C PHE A 61 -20.86 12.91 9.03
N ASP A 62 -20.11 11.84 9.19
CA ASP A 62 -20.62 10.58 9.71
C ASP A 62 -19.71 10.02 10.80
N LEU A 63 -20.18 8.96 11.44
CA LEU A 63 -19.46 8.26 12.48
C LEU A 63 -18.90 6.96 11.94
N SER A 64 -17.61 6.70 12.19
CA SER A 64 -17.05 5.37 11.94
C SER A 64 -17.79 4.35 12.80
N PRO A 65 -18.38 3.29 12.21
CA PRO A 65 -19.08 2.28 12.98
C PRO A 65 -18.11 1.52 13.89
N LEU A 66 -18.61 1.10 15.06
CA LEU A 66 -17.96 0.03 15.81
C LEU A 66 -18.26 -1.29 15.10
N VAL A 67 -17.27 -2.18 15.07
CA VAL A 67 -17.42 -3.50 14.46
C VAL A 67 -17.71 -4.48 15.58
N GLU A 68 -18.93 -5.01 15.63
CA GLU A 68 -19.29 -6.08 16.55
C GLU A 68 -18.78 -7.41 16.02
N PHE A 69 -18.20 -8.23 16.90
CA PHE A 69 -17.70 -9.56 16.57
C PHE A 69 -17.74 -10.45 17.82
N THR A 70 -17.95 -11.75 17.64
CA THR A 70 -18.04 -12.75 18.73
C THR A 70 -16.67 -13.29 19.13
N ASP A 71 -15.77 -13.39 18.16
CA ASP A 71 -14.45 -13.97 18.30
C ASP A 71 -13.50 -13.46 17.20
N TRP A 72 -12.22 -13.83 17.29
CA TRP A 72 -11.20 -13.39 16.35
C TRP A 72 -11.40 -13.88 14.92
N GLN A 73 -12.05 -15.04 14.73
CA GLN A 73 -12.31 -15.59 13.40
C GLN A 73 -13.41 -14.80 12.68
N ALA A 74 -14.48 -14.45 13.38
CA ALA A 74 -15.51 -13.56 12.86
C ALA A 74 -14.94 -12.18 12.45
N LEU A 75 -14.06 -11.60 13.29
CA LEU A 75 -13.42 -10.33 12.96
C LEU A 75 -12.47 -10.43 11.75
N GLU A 76 -11.76 -11.55 11.63
CA GLU A 76 -10.89 -11.85 10.49
C GLU A 76 -11.69 -11.92 9.17
N GLU A 77 -12.87 -12.53 9.18
CA GLU A 77 -13.76 -12.56 8.02
C GLU A 77 -14.24 -11.16 7.63
N LEU A 78 -14.63 -10.34 8.61
CA LEU A 78 -15.02 -8.94 8.39
C LEU A 78 -13.87 -8.09 7.85
N ARG A 79 -12.64 -8.34 8.32
CA ARG A 79 -11.42 -7.71 7.80
C ARG A 79 -11.21 -8.09 6.34
N ARG A 80 -11.34 -9.38 6.00
CA ARG A 80 -11.08 -9.90 4.65
C ARG A 80 -12.14 -9.48 3.64
N LYS A 81 -13.41 -9.38 4.06
CA LYS A 81 -14.57 -9.03 3.23
C LYS A 81 -15.27 -7.78 3.78
N PRO A 82 -14.67 -6.59 3.63
CA PRO A 82 -15.27 -5.38 4.14
C PRO A 82 -16.54 -4.99 3.38
N LEU A 83 -17.44 -4.26 4.05
CA LEU A 83 -18.70 -3.77 3.47
C LEU A 83 -18.52 -2.85 2.26
N HIS A 84 -17.33 -2.26 2.08
CA HIS A 84 -17.02 -1.41 0.94
C HIS A 84 -15.57 -1.64 0.48
N PRO A 85 -15.28 -1.76 -0.83
CA PRO A 85 -13.95 -2.07 -1.36
C PRO A 85 -12.83 -1.11 -0.94
N VAL A 86 -13.18 0.16 -0.67
CA VAL A 86 -12.24 1.20 -0.21
C VAL A 86 -11.67 0.97 1.19
N ILE A 87 -12.32 0.11 2.00
CA ILE A 87 -11.89 -0.15 3.37
C ILE A 87 -10.61 -0.99 3.33
N GLU A 88 -9.55 -0.48 3.95
CA GLU A 88 -8.24 -1.13 3.96
C GLU A 88 -8.10 -2.21 5.04
N GLY A 89 -9.04 -2.31 5.99
CA GLY A 89 -9.04 -3.27 7.09
C GLY A 89 -9.74 -2.71 8.34
N VAL A 90 -9.35 -3.17 9.52
CA VAL A 90 -9.95 -2.78 10.80
C VAL A 90 -8.97 -2.02 11.69
N MET A 91 -9.51 -1.08 12.48
CA MET A 91 -8.77 -0.41 13.54
C MET A 91 -9.09 -1.08 14.88
N LEU A 92 -8.09 -1.69 15.51
CA LEU A 92 -8.23 -2.21 16.87
C LEU A 92 -7.82 -1.11 17.84
N LYS A 93 -8.69 -0.72 18.75
CA LYS A 93 -8.41 0.28 19.78
C LYS A 93 -8.68 -0.33 21.14
N ARG A 94 -7.70 -0.24 22.03
CA ARG A 94 -7.84 -0.69 23.41
C ARG A 94 -8.89 0.18 24.12
N TRP A 95 -9.94 -0.45 24.63
CA TRP A 95 -11.18 0.20 25.06
C TRP A 95 -11.00 1.19 26.22
N ASP A 96 -10.11 0.87 27.16
CA ASP A 96 -9.78 1.64 28.35
C ASP A 96 -8.65 2.66 28.12
N SER A 97 -8.04 2.71 26.92
CA SER A 97 -6.83 3.51 26.68
C SER A 97 -7.10 5.02 26.54
N PRO A 98 -6.21 5.88 27.09
CA PRO A 98 -6.23 7.30 26.77
C PRO A 98 -5.79 7.55 25.32
N TYR A 99 -5.99 8.75 24.82
CA TYR A 99 -5.38 9.18 23.57
C TYR A 99 -3.94 9.60 23.86
N LEU A 100 -2.99 8.97 23.18
CA LEU A 100 -1.56 9.25 23.33
C LEU A 100 -1.01 9.94 22.08
N THR A 101 -0.17 10.95 22.27
CA THR A 101 0.50 11.64 21.18
C THR A 101 1.62 10.78 20.58
N GLY A 102 1.92 11.01 19.30
CA GLY A 102 2.98 10.28 18.58
C GLY A 102 2.53 8.93 18.04
N ARG A 103 3.41 7.93 18.10
CA ARG A 103 3.17 6.57 17.57
C ARG A 103 3.48 5.50 18.62
N PRO A 104 2.81 5.52 19.78
CA PRO A 104 3.03 4.52 20.82
C PRO A 104 2.57 3.15 20.34
N LYS A 105 3.34 2.12 20.69
CA LYS A 105 2.93 0.72 20.46
C LYS A 105 1.90 0.33 21.52
N GLY A 106 0.83 -0.37 21.13
CA GLY A 106 -0.09 -1.02 22.08
C GLY A 106 -1.52 -0.51 22.06
N PRO A 107 -1.80 0.79 22.24
CA PRO A 107 -3.18 1.25 22.35
C PRO A 107 -3.98 0.95 21.08
N TRP A 108 -3.42 1.28 19.92
CA TRP A 108 -4.14 1.22 18.64
C TRP A 108 -3.33 0.42 17.62
N PHE A 109 -4.02 -0.46 16.89
CA PHE A 109 -3.44 -1.24 15.80
C PHE A 109 -4.25 -1.06 14.52
N LYS A 110 -3.52 -0.89 13.41
CA LYS A 110 -4.07 -0.94 12.07
C LYS A 110 -3.96 -2.38 11.59
N TRP A 111 -5.05 -3.12 11.60
CA TRP A 111 -5.06 -4.48 11.06
C TRP A 111 -5.62 -4.43 9.64
N LYS A 112 -4.72 -4.12 8.70
CA LYS A 112 -5.04 -4.02 7.28
C LYS A 112 -5.35 -5.41 6.71
N ARG A 113 -6.08 -5.45 5.59
CA ARG A 113 -6.20 -6.61 4.71
C ARG A 113 -4.82 -7.09 4.26
N ASP A 114 -4.75 -8.36 3.91
CA ASP A 114 -3.53 -8.91 3.34
C ASP A 114 -3.25 -8.21 2.02
N PRO A 115 -1.99 -7.83 1.75
CA PRO A 115 -1.66 -7.18 0.51
C PRO A 115 -1.91 -8.14 -0.66
N HIS A 116 -2.17 -7.59 -1.84
CA HIS A 116 -2.07 -8.37 -3.05
C HIS A 116 -0.60 -8.73 -3.29
N THR A 117 -0.35 -9.88 -3.89
CA THR A 117 0.99 -10.32 -4.27
C THR A 117 1.05 -10.61 -5.76
N VAL A 118 2.22 -10.41 -6.34
CA VAL A 118 2.55 -10.80 -7.72
C VAL A 118 4.00 -11.26 -7.77
N ASP A 119 4.27 -12.30 -8.54
CA ASP A 119 5.62 -12.73 -8.85
C ASP A 119 6.12 -11.94 -10.08
N ALA A 120 7.08 -11.04 -9.89
CA ALA A 120 7.61 -10.15 -10.93
C ALA A 120 9.12 -10.32 -11.10
N VAL A 121 9.62 -10.15 -12.32
CA VAL A 121 11.05 -10.29 -12.65
C VAL A 121 11.79 -8.97 -12.39
N LEU A 122 12.93 -9.02 -11.71
CA LEU A 122 13.83 -7.88 -11.53
C LEU A 122 14.41 -7.44 -12.88
N MET A 123 14.12 -6.21 -13.30
CA MET A 123 14.58 -5.65 -14.58
C MET A 123 15.72 -4.64 -14.41
N TYR A 124 15.56 -3.73 -13.45
CA TYR A 124 16.53 -2.67 -13.22
C TYR A 124 16.81 -2.50 -11.74
N ALA A 125 18.03 -2.08 -11.42
CA ALA A 125 18.44 -1.78 -10.07
C ALA A 125 19.23 -0.46 -10.02
N GLN A 126 18.91 0.41 -9.08
CA GLN A 126 19.55 1.70 -8.88
C GLN A 126 20.27 1.72 -7.53
N ARG A 127 21.43 2.40 -7.47
CA ARG A 127 22.15 2.63 -6.22
C ARG A 127 21.27 3.38 -5.22
N GLY A 128 21.29 2.93 -3.97
CA GLY A 128 20.62 3.59 -2.86
C GLY A 128 21.23 4.94 -2.51
N HIS A 129 20.63 5.60 -1.52
CA HIS A 129 21.12 6.86 -0.96
C HIS A 129 21.51 6.70 0.51
N GLY A 130 22.34 7.61 1.03
CA GLY A 130 22.75 7.63 2.43
C GLY A 130 23.44 6.32 2.87
N LYS A 131 22.91 5.68 3.92
CA LYS A 131 23.45 4.44 4.50
C LYS A 131 23.47 3.26 3.52
N ARG A 132 22.70 3.31 2.43
CA ARG A 132 22.65 2.26 1.39
C ARG A 132 23.35 2.65 0.09
N SER A 133 24.17 3.70 0.08
CA SER A 133 24.82 4.22 -1.13
C SER A 133 25.77 3.24 -1.82
N SER A 134 26.32 2.26 -1.10
CA SER A 134 27.17 1.19 -1.64
C SER A 134 26.39 0.05 -2.30
N PHE A 135 25.08 -0.05 -2.05
CA PHE A 135 24.22 -1.13 -2.52
C PHE A 135 23.30 -0.66 -3.64
N TYR A 136 22.99 -1.56 -4.56
CA TYR A 136 21.75 -1.47 -5.32
C TYR A 136 20.60 -1.77 -4.37
N SER A 137 19.69 -0.84 -4.17
CA SER A 137 18.63 -0.98 -3.15
C SER A 137 17.28 -0.45 -3.60
N ASP A 138 17.14 -0.18 -4.90
CA ASP A 138 15.95 0.41 -5.48
C ASP A 138 15.68 -0.28 -6.82
N TYR A 139 14.62 -1.08 -6.86
CA TYR A 139 14.44 -2.13 -7.85
C TYR A 139 13.19 -1.90 -8.68
N THR A 140 13.34 -1.88 -10.00
CA THR A 140 12.22 -1.90 -10.95
C THR A 140 12.01 -3.32 -11.43
N PHE A 141 10.77 -3.77 -11.36
CA PHE A 141 10.37 -5.12 -11.72
C PHE A 141 9.19 -5.08 -12.70
N GLY A 142 9.08 -6.14 -13.47
CA GLY A 142 8.08 -6.29 -14.52
C GLY A 142 7.42 -7.66 -14.53
N VAL A 143 6.30 -7.73 -15.21
CA VAL A 143 5.55 -8.96 -15.50
C VAL A 143 5.56 -9.21 -17.00
N TRP A 144 5.28 -10.45 -17.41
CA TRP A 144 5.21 -10.78 -18.83
C TRP A 144 3.97 -10.20 -19.50
N SER A 145 4.10 -9.78 -20.75
CA SER A 145 3.02 -9.20 -21.57
C SER A 145 3.20 -9.59 -23.03
N GLY A 146 2.11 -9.66 -23.79
CA GLY A 146 2.12 -10.03 -25.21
C GLY A 146 1.87 -11.52 -25.47
N PRO A 147 1.73 -11.95 -26.73
CA PRO A 147 1.36 -13.34 -27.04
C PRO A 147 2.44 -14.34 -26.64
N GLU A 148 2.01 -15.57 -26.38
CA GLU A 148 2.91 -16.67 -25.99
C GLU A 148 4.00 -16.89 -27.04
N GLY A 149 5.27 -16.94 -26.61
CA GLY A 149 6.43 -17.08 -27.49
C GLY A 149 6.98 -15.76 -28.04
N SER A 150 6.28 -14.64 -27.85
CA SER A 150 6.77 -13.30 -28.16
C SER A 150 6.54 -12.33 -27.01
N GLU A 151 6.58 -12.82 -25.77
CA GLU A 151 6.37 -11.97 -24.61
C GLU A 151 7.52 -11.02 -24.35
N GLU A 152 7.19 -9.86 -23.81
CA GLU A 152 8.13 -8.90 -23.26
C GLU A 152 7.82 -8.61 -21.80
N LEU A 153 8.85 -8.27 -21.02
CA LEU A 153 8.65 -7.76 -19.67
C LEU A 153 8.23 -6.29 -19.72
N VAL A 154 7.10 -5.98 -19.09
CA VAL A 154 6.63 -4.61 -18.92
C VAL A 154 6.78 -4.18 -17.46
N PRO A 155 7.40 -3.01 -17.17
CA PRO A 155 7.55 -2.52 -15.80
C PRO A 155 6.18 -2.22 -15.16
N VAL A 156 5.99 -2.68 -13.92
CA VAL A 156 4.73 -2.50 -13.18
C VAL A 156 4.88 -1.79 -11.84
N GLY A 157 6.12 -1.70 -11.35
CA GLY A 157 6.39 -1.05 -10.08
C GLY A 157 7.87 -0.89 -9.79
N LYS A 158 8.13 -0.23 -8.67
CA LYS A 158 9.46 0.00 -8.14
C LYS A 158 9.43 -0.09 -6.62
N ALA A 159 10.33 -0.85 -6.01
CA ALA A 159 10.40 -1.06 -4.57
C ALA A 159 11.83 -0.89 -4.04
N TYR A 160 11.95 -0.27 -2.87
CA TYR A 160 13.23 0.04 -2.21
C TYR A 160 13.32 -0.52 -0.78
N PHE A 161 12.35 -1.34 -0.38
CA PHE A 161 12.25 -1.95 0.94
C PHE A 161 11.47 -3.28 0.88
N GLY A 162 11.38 -3.95 2.03
CA GLY A 162 10.70 -5.25 2.18
C GLY A 162 11.64 -6.45 2.27
N PHE A 163 12.94 -6.20 2.28
CA PHE A 163 13.98 -7.20 2.42
C PHE A 163 14.82 -6.92 3.66
N THR A 164 15.38 -7.99 4.23
CA THR A 164 16.38 -7.97 5.28
C THR A 164 17.73 -7.46 4.76
N ASP A 165 18.66 -7.14 5.66
CA ASP A 165 20.02 -6.76 5.26
C ASP A 165 20.76 -7.91 4.57
N GLU A 166 20.40 -9.16 4.86
CA GLU A 166 20.98 -10.33 4.20
C GLU A 166 20.45 -10.49 2.78
N GLU A 167 19.14 -10.41 2.59
CA GLU A 167 18.52 -10.39 1.26
C GLU A 167 19.04 -9.21 0.42
N LEU A 168 19.29 -8.04 1.02
CA LEU A 168 19.91 -6.91 0.31
C LEU A 168 21.28 -7.29 -0.28
N ARG A 169 22.13 -8.01 0.47
CA ARG A 169 23.43 -8.47 -0.04
C ARG A 169 23.27 -9.48 -1.16
N GLN A 170 22.30 -10.39 -1.06
CA GLN A 170 22.01 -11.38 -2.09
C GLN A 170 21.57 -10.72 -3.40
N ILE A 171 20.63 -9.76 -3.32
CA ILE A 171 20.16 -9.03 -4.51
C ILE A 171 21.30 -8.19 -5.09
N ASP A 172 22.09 -7.49 -4.27
CA ASP A 172 23.21 -6.68 -4.74
C ASP A 172 24.26 -7.53 -5.48
N LYS A 173 24.60 -8.71 -4.95
CA LYS A 173 25.45 -9.68 -5.65
C LYS A 173 24.84 -10.11 -6.97
N TYR A 174 23.57 -10.51 -6.98
CA TYR A 174 22.88 -10.92 -8.21
C TYR A 174 22.89 -9.81 -9.27
N VAL A 175 22.59 -8.57 -8.89
CA VAL A 175 22.60 -7.39 -9.78
C VAL A 175 23.98 -7.19 -10.40
N ARG A 176 25.06 -7.32 -9.61
CA ARG A 176 26.43 -7.15 -10.13
C ARG A 176 26.81 -8.25 -11.10
N ASP A 177 26.47 -9.50 -10.77
CA ASP A 177 26.81 -10.67 -11.57
C ASP A 177 25.98 -10.74 -12.87
N ASN A 178 24.80 -10.12 -12.90
CA ASN A 178 23.84 -10.21 -14.01
C ASN A 178 23.57 -8.86 -14.71
N THR A 179 24.40 -7.84 -14.49
CA THR A 179 24.28 -6.56 -15.20
C THR A 179 24.54 -6.77 -16.70
N ILE A 180 23.61 -6.31 -17.55
CA ILE A 180 23.79 -6.27 -19.01
C ILE A 180 24.20 -4.86 -19.45
N GLU A 181 23.55 -3.82 -18.94
CA GLU A 181 23.79 -2.43 -19.34
C GLU A 181 23.89 -1.48 -18.14
N ARG A 182 24.55 -0.34 -18.35
CA ARG A 182 24.83 0.66 -17.31
C ARG A 182 24.34 2.04 -17.74
N PHE A 183 23.46 2.62 -16.94
CA PHE A 183 22.91 3.96 -17.16
C PHE A 183 23.14 4.82 -15.91
N GLY A 184 24.33 5.40 -15.80
CA GLY A 184 24.74 6.15 -14.60
C GLY A 184 24.62 5.29 -13.33
N PRO A 185 23.77 5.66 -12.35
CA PRO A 185 23.57 4.88 -11.12
C PRO A 185 22.67 3.64 -11.31
N VAL A 186 22.04 3.49 -12.49
CA VAL A 186 21.10 2.42 -12.81
C VAL A 186 21.82 1.29 -13.55
N ARG A 187 21.41 0.05 -13.28
CA ARG A 187 21.84 -1.17 -13.98
C ARG A 187 20.62 -1.82 -14.59
N SER A 188 20.73 -2.20 -15.86
CA SER A 188 19.83 -3.18 -16.47
C SER A 188 20.35 -4.57 -16.12
N VAL A 189 19.46 -5.43 -15.65
CA VAL A 189 19.78 -6.77 -15.15
C VAL A 189 19.19 -7.80 -16.12
N ARG A 190 19.88 -8.92 -16.31
CA ARG A 190 19.38 -10.01 -17.13
C ARG A 190 18.01 -10.48 -16.65
N ALA A 191 17.05 -10.35 -17.55
CA ALA A 191 15.64 -10.61 -17.33
C ALA A 191 15.02 -11.11 -18.64
N ASP A 192 15.20 -12.41 -18.90
CA ASP A 192 14.58 -13.13 -20.00
C ASP A 192 13.88 -14.39 -19.47
N ARG A 193 13.19 -15.16 -20.32
CA ARG A 193 12.44 -16.35 -19.88
C ARG A 193 13.31 -17.43 -19.25
N ARG A 194 14.57 -17.54 -19.66
CA ARG A 194 15.50 -18.56 -19.17
C ARG A 194 16.27 -18.09 -17.95
N GLN A 195 16.54 -16.79 -17.85
CA GLN A 195 17.37 -16.22 -16.79
C GLN A 195 16.79 -14.90 -16.28
N GLY A 196 16.49 -14.86 -14.98
CA GLY A 196 16.01 -13.68 -14.29
C GLY A 196 15.73 -13.99 -12.82
N LEU A 197 15.81 -12.97 -11.97
CA LEU A 197 15.44 -13.09 -10.56
C LEU A 197 13.97 -12.74 -10.39
N VAL A 198 13.17 -13.70 -9.94
CA VAL A 198 11.77 -13.47 -9.59
C VAL A 198 11.68 -12.96 -8.15
N LEU A 199 10.87 -11.93 -7.96
CA LEU A 199 10.56 -11.30 -6.69
C LEU A 199 9.06 -11.45 -6.44
N GLU A 200 8.69 -11.99 -5.28
CA GLU A 200 7.31 -11.88 -4.81
C GLU A 200 7.13 -10.44 -4.30
N VAL A 201 6.26 -9.67 -4.94
CA VAL A 201 6.02 -8.26 -4.63
C VAL A 201 4.63 -8.12 -4.01
N ALA A 202 4.58 -7.60 -2.78
CA ALA A 202 3.34 -7.26 -2.10
C ALA A 202 2.97 -5.80 -2.35
N PHE A 203 1.69 -5.50 -2.60
CA PHE A 203 1.20 -4.14 -2.87
C PHE A 203 -0.23 -3.92 -2.32
N GLU A 204 -0.59 -2.66 -2.08
CA GLU A 204 -1.90 -2.31 -1.49
C GLU A 204 -3.03 -2.18 -2.53
N GLY A 205 -2.69 -2.03 -3.80
CA GLY A 205 -3.64 -1.93 -4.91
C GLY A 205 -3.01 -1.37 -6.18
N LEU A 206 -3.81 -1.23 -7.22
CA LEU A 206 -3.36 -0.75 -8.54
C LEU A 206 -4.12 0.53 -8.95
N ASN A 207 -3.49 1.34 -9.79
CA ASN A 207 -4.15 2.41 -10.53
C ASN A 207 -3.92 2.20 -12.03
N ARG A 208 -4.89 2.61 -12.85
CA ARG A 208 -4.68 2.77 -14.30
C ARG A 208 -3.65 3.87 -14.55
N SER A 209 -2.75 3.66 -15.50
CA SER A 209 -1.67 4.61 -15.83
C SER A 209 -1.43 4.70 -17.33
N THR A 210 -1.57 5.90 -17.89
CA THR A 210 -1.20 6.20 -19.29
C THR A 210 0.30 6.41 -19.49
N ARG A 211 1.06 6.53 -18.40
CA ARG A 211 2.51 6.81 -18.42
C ARG A 211 3.35 5.54 -18.51
N HIS A 212 2.85 4.43 -17.98
CA HIS A 212 3.59 3.16 -17.96
C HIS A 212 3.13 2.28 -19.12
N LYS A 213 4.06 1.65 -19.83
CA LYS A 213 3.75 0.74 -20.95
C LYS A 213 2.83 -0.41 -20.55
N SER A 214 2.89 -0.83 -19.28
CA SER A 214 2.01 -1.84 -18.70
C SER A 214 0.56 -1.40 -18.51
N GLY A 215 0.26 -0.09 -18.64
CA GLY A 215 -1.07 0.46 -18.38
C GLY A 215 -1.44 0.55 -16.90
N VAL A 216 -0.55 0.15 -15.98
CA VAL A 216 -0.82 0.06 -14.54
C VAL A 216 0.28 0.72 -13.71
N ALA A 217 -0.05 1.10 -12.47
CA ALA A 217 0.90 1.58 -11.47
C ALA A 217 0.56 1.00 -10.09
N MET A 218 1.50 0.26 -9.49
CA MET A 218 1.34 -0.30 -8.15
C MET A 218 1.39 0.76 -7.04
N ARG A 219 0.49 0.61 -6.06
CA ARG A 219 0.47 1.42 -4.84
C ARG A 219 1.26 0.72 -3.73
N PHE A 220 2.26 1.43 -3.22
CA PHE A 220 3.12 0.99 -2.12
C PHE A 220 3.70 -0.43 -2.29
N PRO A 221 4.27 -0.76 -3.46
CA PRO A 221 4.89 -2.06 -3.63
C PRO A 221 6.10 -2.22 -2.71
N ARG A 222 6.27 -3.43 -2.19
CA ARG A 222 7.43 -3.87 -1.40
C ARG A 222 7.80 -5.28 -1.80
N ILE A 223 9.08 -5.62 -1.69
CA ILE A 223 9.51 -7.00 -1.84
C ILE A 223 8.96 -7.78 -0.63
N SER A 224 8.26 -8.88 -0.88
CA SER A 224 7.76 -9.81 0.15
C SER A 224 8.79 -10.90 0.40
N ARG A 225 9.34 -11.47 -0.69
CA ARG A 225 10.30 -12.57 -0.66
C ARG A 225 11.07 -12.67 -1.98
N LEU A 226 12.30 -13.18 -1.92
CA LEU A 226 13.08 -13.57 -3.11
C LEU A 226 12.67 -14.98 -3.56
N ARG A 227 12.23 -15.11 -4.82
CA ARG A 227 11.72 -16.38 -5.38
C ARG A 227 12.81 -17.10 -6.17
N TRP A 228 13.88 -17.47 -5.49
CA TRP A 228 14.97 -18.29 -6.08
C TRP A 228 14.47 -19.66 -6.58
N ASP A 229 13.35 -20.11 -6.04
CA ASP A 229 12.64 -21.33 -6.42
C ASP A 229 11.87 -21.21 -7.74
N LYS A 230 11.61 -19.98 -8.23
CA LYS A 230 10.72 -19.74 -9.37
C LYS A 230 11.50 -19.30 -10.61
N PRO A 231 11.43 -20.04 -11.74
CA PRO A 231 12.01 -19.59 -13.01
C PRO A 231 11.37 -18.30 -13.50
N ALA A 232 12.15 -17.45 -14.18
CA ALA A 232 11.65 -16.19 -14.73
C ALA A 232 10.48 -16.36 -15.69
N ALA A 233 10.46 -17.45 -16.48
CA ALA A 233 9.34 -17.81 -17.34
C ALA A 233 8.01 -18.01 -16.60
N GLU A 234 8.02 -18.34 -15.31
CA GLU A 234 6.81 -18.59 -14.52
C GLU A 234 6.39 -17.36 -13.70
N ALA A 235 7.06 -16.23 -13.85
CA ALA A 235 6.59 -14.96 -13.30
C ALA A 235 5.20 -14.63 -13.87
N ASP A 236 4.43 -13.87 -13.10
CA ASP A 236 3.07 -13.52 -13.48
C ASP A 236 3.04 -12.66 -14.75
N ARG A 237 1.85 -12.58 -15.32
CA ARG A 237 1.59 -11.82 -16.53
C ARG A 237 0.75 -10.58 -16.24
N ILE A 238 0.72 -9.64 -17.20
CA ILE A 238 -0.01 -8.38 -17.05
C ILE A 238 -1.51 -8.59 -16.83
N GLU A 239 -2.07 -9.67 -17.38
CA GLU A 239 -3.48 -10.02 -17.23
C GLU A 239 -3.85 -10.27 -15.76
N THR A 240 -2.93 -10.85 -14.95
CA THR A 240 -3.12 -11.05 -13.50
C THR A 240 -3.34 -9.72 -12.78
N LEU A 241 -2.62 -8.67 -13.17
CA LEU A 241 -2.76 -7.33 -12.57
C LEU A 241 -3.98 -6.59 -13.11
N GLN A 242 -4.32 -6.77 -14.39
CA GLN A 242 -5.50 -6.14 -14.99
C GLN A 242 -6.79 -6.66 -14.36
N ALA A 243 -6.88 -7.96 -14.05
CA ALA A 243 -8.02 -8.54 -13.35
C ALA A 243 -8.29 -7.91 -11.98
N LEU A 244 -7.25 -7.38 -11.30
CA LEU A 244 -7.37 -6.69 -10.01
C LEU A 244 -7.83 -5.22 -10.13
N LEU A 245 -7.84 -4.64 -11.33
CA LEU A 245 -8.36 -3.28 -11.56
C LEU A 245 -9.88 -3.26 -11.74
N ASP A 246 -10.48 -4.40 -12.09
CA ASP A 246 -11.89 -4.54 -12.41
C ASP A 246 -12.71 -5.16 -11.24
N SER A 247 -12.03 -5.45 -10.12
CA SER A 247 -12.58 -6.00 -8.86
C SER A 247 -12.73 -4.93 -7.77
#